data_AF-A0A920JDN5-F1
#
_entry.id   AF-A0A920JDN5-F1
#
_cell.length_a   1.000
_cell.length_b   1.000
_cell.length_c   1.000
_cell.angle_alpha   90.00
_cell.angle_beta   90.00
_cell.angle_gamma   90.00
#
_symmetry.space_group_name_H-M   'P 1'
#
loop_
_entity.id
_entity.type
_entity.pdbx_description
1 polymer ?
#
loop_
_entity_poly.entity_id
_entity_poly.type
_entity_poly.pdbx_seq_one_letter_code
_entity_poly.pdbx_strand_id
1 'polypeptide(L)'
;MDLDFDFKSECSRCLDANNINKQSTLKLDFYKNQENDYEIDFNSEKIDLSPVISEAILNEMKIQYICKSSCKGLCSDCGKNQNLFECKHPKKNIKESPFSSLSELDL
;
A
#
# COMPACT_ATOMS: atom_id res chain seq x y z
N MET A 1 -12.83 8.40 18.33
CA MET A 1 -13.78 7.50 17.66
C MET A 1 -12.99 6.34 17.11
N ASP A 2 -13.44 5.11 17.34
CA ASP A 2 -12.81 3.94 16.73
C ASP A 2 -13.43 3.69 15.36
N LEU A 3 -12.58 3.46 14.38
CA LEU A 3 -12.93 3.18 13.00
C LEU A 3 -12.53 1.75 12.69
N ASP A 4 -13.54 0.92 12.43
CA ASP A 4 -13.37 -0.41 11.86
C ASP A 4 -13.68 -0.33 10.36
N PHE A 5 -12.73 -0.74 9.53
CA PHE A 5 -12.90 -0.70 8.08
C PHE A 5 -12.12 -1.81 7.38
N ASP A 6 -12.53 -2.10 6.15
CA ASP A 6 -11.82 -3.01 5.26
C ASP A 6 -11.59 -2.40 3.88
N PHE A 7 -10.49 -2.81 3.25
CA PHE A 7 -10.14 -2.39 1.91
C PHE A 7 -9.37 -3.47 1.18
N LYS A 8 -9.50 -3.48 -0.15
CA LYS A 8 -8.74 -4.38 -1.01
C LYS A 8 -7.39 -3.79 -1.35
N SER A 9 -6.36 -4.64 -1.37
CA SER A 9 -5.04 -4.26 -1.85
C SER A 9 -4.36 -5.42 -2.58
N GLU A 10 -3.61 -5.07 -3.62
CA GLU A 10 -2.83 -6.02 -4.40
C GLU A 10 -1.39 -6.04 -3.91
N CYS A 11 -0.85 -7.24 -3.75
CA CYS A 11 0.53 -7.41 -3.36
C CYS A 11 1.47 -6.89 -4.44
N SER A 12 2.34 -5.93 -4.13
CA SER A 12 3.29 -5.36 -5.08
C SER A 12 4.30 -6.37 -5.64
N ARG A 13 4.44 -7.56 -5.03
CA ARG A 13 5.32 -8.63 -5.50
C ARG A 13 4.63 -9.66 -6.38
N CYS A 14 3.44 -10.13 -5.99
CA CYS A 14 2.76 -11.26 -6.65
C CYS A 14 1.40 -10.92 -7.28
N LEU A 15 0.93 -9.68 -7.13
CA LEU A 15 -0.36 -9.18 -7.62
C LEU A 15 -1.61 -9.89 -7.04
N ASP A 16 -1.45 -10.76 -6.05
CA ASP A 16 -2.61 -11.34 -5.37
C ASP A 16 -3.35 -10.24 -4.59
N ALA A 17 -4.65 -10.12 -4.82
CA ALA A 17 -5.53 -9.20 -4.12
C ALA A 17 -6.04 -9.81 -2.82
N ASN A 18 -5.89 -9.08 -1.71
CA ASN A 18 -6.39 -9.48 -0.40
C ASN A 18 -7.32 -8.41 0.17
N ASN A 19 -8.33 -8.83 0.94
CA ASN A 19 -9.07 -7.90 1.78
C ASN A 19 -8.32 -7.72 3.11
N ILE A 20 -8.06 -6.46 3.47
CA ILE A 20 -7.34 -6.09 4.68
C ILE A 20 -8.35 -5.45 5.60
N ASN A 21 -8.51 -6.02 6.79
CA ASN A 21 -9.26 -5.39 7.86
C ASN A 21 -8.31 -4.58 8.75
N LYS A 22 -8.71 -3.35 9.08
CA LYS A 22 -7.95 -2.44 9.92
C LYS A 22 -8.86 -1.80 10.96
N GLN A 23 -8.24 -1.48 12.08
CA GLN A 23 -8.81 -0.65 13.13
C GLN A 23 -7.90 0.55 13.28
N SER A 24 -8.49 1.73 13.35
CA SER A 24 -7.77 2.97 13.64
C SER A 24 -8.58 3.82 14.60
N THR A 25 -7.90 4.62 15.41
CA THR A 25 -8.55 5.55 16.33
C THR A 25 -8.41 6.95 15.78
N LEU A 26 -9.54 7.54 15.41
CA LEU A 26 -9.63 8.91 14.93
C LEU A 26 -9.88 9.87 16.11
N LYS A 27 -9.05 10.89 16.24
CA LYS A 27 -9.24 12.02 17.15
C LYS A 27 -9.52 13.26 16.33
N LEU A 28 -10.62 13.95 16.62
CA LEU A 28 -11.09 15.11 15.88
C LEU A 28 -11.32 16.25 16.85
N ASP A 29 -10.65 17.35 16.60
CA ASP A 29 -10.87 18.62 17.29
C ASP A 29 -11.15 19.69 16.24
N PHE A 30 -12.30 20.35 16.34
CA PHE A 30 -12.73 21.37 15.39
C PHE A 30 -12.87 22.73 16.09
N TYR A 31 -12.26 23.76 15.53
CA TYR A 31 -12.28 25.12 16.10
C TYR A 31 -12.96 26.10 15.14
N LYS A 32 -14.01 26.77 15.63
CA LYS A 32 -14.90 27.64 14.84
C LYS A 32 -14.24 28.88 14.21
N ASN A 33 -13.02 29.24 14.63
CA ASN A 33 -12.35 30.50 14.25
C ASN A 33 -10.90 30.28 13.75
N GLN A 34 -10.58 29.09 13.28
CA GLN A 34 -9.31 28.79 12.62
C GLN A 34 -9.59 28.24 11.22
N GLU A 35 -8.70 28.53 10.27
CA GLU A 35 -8.67 27.78 9.02
C GLU A 35 -8.53 26.30 9.38
N ASN A 36 -9.42 25.47 8.84
CA ASN A 36 -9.36 24.03 9.03
C ASN A 36 -9.00 23.40 7.68
N ASP A 37 -8.13 22.38 7.72
CA ASP A 37 -7.58 21.71 6.52
C ASP A 37 -8.64 20.99 5.66
N TYR A 38 -9.89 20.92 6.15
CA TYR A 38 -11.00 20.20 5.55
C TYR A 38 -12.15 21.10 5.09
N GLU A 39 -11.95 22.42 5.05
CA GLU A 39 -12.94 23.44 4.63
C GLU A 39 -14.33 23.27 5.28
N ILE A 40 -14.37 22.84 6.54
CA ILE A 40 -15.61 22.59 7.27
C ILE A 40 -16.37 23.90 7.49
N ASP A 41 -17.59 23.97 6.96
CA ASP A 41 -18.51 25.08 7.20
C ASP A 41 -19.24 24.89 8.54
N PHE A 42 -18.81 25.65 9.55
CA PHE A 42 -19.42 25.68 10.88
C PHE A 42 -20.80 26.37 10.93
N ASN A 43 -21.26 26.98 9.84
CA ASN A 43 -22.59 27.58 9.76
C ASN A 43 -23.65 26.62 9.18
N SER A 44 -23.22 25.48 8.63
CA SER A 44 -24.10 24.41 8.19
C SER A 44 -24.71 23.66 9.39
N GLU A 45 -25.94 23.15 9.21
CA GLU A 45 -26.58 22.25 10.18
C GLU A 45 -25.89 20.87 10.27
N LYS A 46 -25.05 20.53 9.28
CA LYS A 46 -24.35 19.26 9.17
C LYS A 46 -22.89 19.48 8.81
N ILE A 47 -22.02 18.70 9.43
CA ILE A 47 -20.59 18.64 9.13
C ILE A 47 -20.35 17.39 8.28
N ASP A 48 -19.70 17.55 7.12
CA ASP A 48 -19.25 16.42 6.30
C ASP A 48 -17.88 15.92 6.81
N LEU A 49 -17.87 14.73 7.40
CA LEU A 49 -16.65 14.09 7.90
C LEU A 49 -15.99 13.17 6.86
N SER A 50 -16.57 13.04 5.66
CA SER A 50 -16.05 12.16 4.60
C SER A 50 -14.57 12.43 4.27
N PRO A 51 -14.09 13.69 4.16
CA PRO A 51 -12.68 13.95 3.88
C PRO A 51 -11.76 13.44 4.99
N VAL A 52 -12.13 13.69 6.25
CA VAL A 52 -11.31 13.33 7.41
C VAL A 52 -11.25 11.82 7.61
N ILE A 53 -12.38 11.14 7.45
CA ILE A 53 -12.45 9.68 7.54
C ILE A 53 -11.66 9.04 6.39
N SER A 54 -11.75 9.61 5.17
CA SER A 54 -11.03 9.10 4.00
C SER A 54 -9.52 9.20 4.19
N GLU A 55 -9.01 10.32 4.71
CA GLU A 55 -7.59 10.47 5.02
C GLU A 55 -7.12 9.47 6.07
N ALA A 56 -7.89 9.29 7.15
CA ALA A 56 -7.57 8.30 8.19
C ALA A 56 -7.47 6.87 7.62
N ILE A 57 -8.37 6.50 6.70
CA ILE A 57 -8.32 5.23 5.98
C ILE A 57 -7.07 5.14 5.09
N LEU A 58 -6.79 6.17 4.30
CA LEU A 58 -5.64 6.22 3.40
C LEU A 58 -4.31 6.11 4.14
N ASN A 59 -4.19 6.70 5.34
CA ASN A 59 -2.99 6.60 6.18
C ASN A 59 -2.69 5.16 6.63
N GLU A 60 -3.70 4.31 6.77
CA GLU A 60 -3.51 2.88 7.08
C GLU A 60 -3.16 2.03 5.84
N MET A 61 -3.45 2.55 4.63
CA MET A 61 -3.14 1.87 3.38
C MET A 61 -1.64 1.98 3.05
N LYS A 62 -1.01 0.83 2.81
CA LYS A 62 0.39 0.80 2.38
C LYS A 62 0.47 0.88 0.86
N ILE A 63 1.14 1.90 0.33
CA ILE A 63 1.41 2.04 -1.12
C ILE A 63 2.14 0.81 -1.67
N GLN A 64 3.09 0.26 -0.90
CA GLN A 64 3.78 -1.00 -1.23
C GLN A 64 3.29 -2.14 -0.33
N TYR A 65 2.03 -2.52 -0.50
CA TYR A 65 1.49 -3.67 0.23
C TYR A 65 2.19 -4.97 -0.19
N ILE A 66 2.67 -5.74 0.80
CA ILE A 66 3.22 -7.08 0.60
C ILE A 66 2.35 -8.06 1.37
N CYS A 67 1.77 -9.06 0.69
CA CYS A 67 0.81 -9.99 1.29
C CYS A 67 1.38 -10.84 2.44
N LYS A 68 2.69 -11.10 2.44
CA LYS A 68 3.44 -11.76 3.50
C LYS A 68 4.93 -11.46 3.36
N SER A 69 5.68 -11.42 4.46
CA SER A 69 7.12 -11.13 4.45
C SER A 69 7.93 -12.07 3.54
N SER A 70 7.50 -13.34 3.45
CA SER A 70 8.11 -14.38 2.61
C SER A 70 7.56 -14.46 1.17
N CYS A 71 6.83 -13.45 0.71
CA CYS A 71 6.27 -13.44 -0.65
C CYS A 71 7.39 -13.49 -1.70
N LYS A 72 7.39 -14.56 -2.51
CA LYS A 72 8.38 -14.80 -3.57
C LYS A 72 8.15 -13.94 -4.82
N GLY A 73 6.92 -13.44 -4.99
CA GLY A 73 6.55 -12.57 -6.11
C GLY A 73 6.32 -13.31 -7.42
N LEU A 74 6.31 -12.55 -8.51
CA LEU A 74 6.23 -13.08 -9.87
C LEU A 74 7.61 -13.46 -10.39
N CYS A 75 7.66 -14.50 -11.22
CA CYS A 75 8.88 -14.87 -11.93
C CYS A 75 9.24 -13.79 -12.97
N SER A 76 10.47 -13.28 -12.94
CA SER A 76 10.98 -12.29 -13.90
C SER A 76 11.03 -12.77 -15.35
N ASP A 77 11.02 -14.09 -15.59
CA ASP A 77 11.10 -14.64 -16.95
C ASP A 77 9.73 -14.98 -17.56
N CYS A 78 8.75 -15.41 -16.75
CA CYS A 78 7.45 -15.88 -17.26
C CYS A 78 6.22 -15.24 -16.60
N GLY A 79 6.39 -14.42 -15.56
CA GLY A 79 5.31 -13.74 -14.87
C GLY A 79 4.44 -14.63 -13.97
N LYS A 80 4.71 -15.94 -13.85
CA LYS A 80 3.95 -16.81 -12.93
C LYS A 80 4.24 -16.49 -11.46
N ASN A 81 3.20 -16.56 -10.63
CA ASN A 81 3.31 -16.39 -9.18
C ASN A 81 4.13 -17.53 -8.55
N GLN A 82 5.29 -17.20 -8.02
CA GLN A 82 6.24 -18.15 -7.45
C GLN A 82 5.82 -18.66 -6.06
N ASN A 83 4.76 -18.10 -5.47
CA ASN A 83 4.15 -18.65 -4.27
C ASN A 83 3.31 -19.91 -4.56
N LEU A 84 2.88 -20.11 -5.81
CA LEU A 84 2.03 -21.23 -6.23
C LEU A 84 2.78 -22.28 -7.04
N PHE A 85 3.81 -21.86 -7.77
CA PHE A 85 4.56 -22.75 -8.67
C PHE A 85 6.06 -22.51 -8.56
N GLU A 86 6.84 -23.58 -8.76
CA GLU A 86 8.28 -23.49 -8.93
C GLU A 86 8.64 -23.43 -10.42
N CYS A 87 9.42 -22.42 -10.81
CA CYS A 87 9.87 -22.25 -12.19
C CYS A 87 11.22 -22.94 -12.41
N LYS A 88 11.40 -23.54 -13.59
CA LYS A 88 12.65 -24.23 -13.98
C LYS A 88 13.41 -23.49 -15.09
N HIS A 89 13.34 -22.16 -15.13
CA HIS A 89 14.08 -21.40 -16.13
C HIS A 89 15.59 -21.49 -15.86
N PRO A 90 16.43 -21.50 -16.91
CA PRO A 90 17.87 -21.42 -16.74
C PRO A 90 18.22 -20.12 -16.02
N LYS A 91 19.15 -20.20 -15.06
CA LYS A 91 19.66 -19.01 -14.37
C LYS A 91 20.36 -18.11 -15.39
N LYS A 92 19.91 -16.87 -15.55
CA LYS A 92 20.62 -15.87 -16.35
C LYS A 92 21.96 -15.54 -15.70
N ASN A 93 23.01 -15.46 -16.53
CA ASN A 93 24.32 -15.01 -16.09
C ASN A 93 24.29 -13.49 -15.89
N ILE A 94 24.33 -13.05 -14.64
CA ILE A 94 24.25 -11.61 -14.29
C ILE A 94 25.42 -10.84 -14.90
N LYS A 95 26.58 -11.48 -15.08
CA LYS A 95 27.77 -10.86 -15.69
C LYS A 95 27.61 -10.51 -17.17
N GLU A 96 26.64 -11.12 -17.85
CA GLU A 96 26.32 -10.85 -19.26
C GLU A 96 25.13 -9.90 -19.43
N SER A 97 24.52 -9.45 -18.33
CA SER A 97 23.46 -8.45 -18.38
C SER A 97 24.01 -7.11 -18.89
N PRO A 98 23.23 -6.31 -19.63
CA PRO A 98 23.58 -4.92 -19.95
C PRO A 98 23.91 -4.06 -18.72
N PHE A 99 23.47 -4.48 -17.54
CA PHE A 99 23.71 -3.82 -16.26
C PHE A 99 24.81 -4.46 -15.41
N SER A 100 25.64 -5.34 -15.99
CA SER A 100 26.69 -6.06 -15.24
C SER A 100 27.67 -5.13 -14.53
N SER A 101 27.96 -3.95 -15.11
CA SER A 101 28.79 -2.92 -14.49
C SER A 101 28.24 -2.37 -13.16
N LEU A 102 26.94 -2.47 -12.90
CA LEU A 102 26.35 -2.02 -11.62
C LEU A 102 26.71 -2.95 -10.46
N SER A 103 27.19 -4.17 -10.73
CA SER A 103 27.60 -5.12 -9.68
C SER A 103 28.94 -4.79 -9.03
N GLU A 104 29.67 -3.82 -9.59
CA GLU A 104 30.99 -3.37 -9.12
C GLU A 104 30.91 -2.14 -8.20
N LEU A 105 29.70 -1.61 -7.97
CA LEU A 105 29.48 -0.46 -7.12
C LEU A 105 29.29 -0.92 -5.66
N ASP A 106 30.16 -0.47 -4.76
CA ASP A 106 29.96 -0.60 -3.31
C ASP A 106 28.86 0.37 -2.85
N LEU A 107 27.66 -0.16 -2.59
CA LEU A 107 26.49 0.53 -2.03
C LEU A 107 26.27 0.16 -0.57
#